data_AF-I2GF77-F1
#
_entry.id   AF-I2GF77-F1
#
_cell.length_a   1.000
_cell.length_b   1.000
_cell.length_c   1.000
_cell.angle_alpha   90.00
_cell.angle_beta   90.00
_cell.angle_gamma   90.00
#
_symmetry.space_group_name_H-M   'P 1'
#
loop_
_entity.id
_entity.type
_entity.pdbx_description
1 polymer ?
#
loop_
_entity_poly.entity_id
_entity_poly.type
_entity_poly.pdbx_seq_one_letter_code
_entity_poly.pdbx_strand_id
1 'polypeptide(L)'
;MKNALLLHLILFCSQVCLGQSASSTNNTTPAGITRAMLDKAPDTEIERLVMDAISGQVNKDLAREIDVLKTLSKGQQAVYITWVLENEVGNGGFFQFFRNTPDQFAALAVDGIRTLGATPFDDILQQASEIYAEMVAEQEIINPAALQLLGKANNNDPMREIDEDFNATNEEKSLSEYRVKYIKSHKDEFVSK
;
A
#
# COMPACT_ATOMS: atom_id res chain seq x y z
N MET A 1 -6.47 10.93 22.07
CA MET A 1 -7.53 9.95 21.78
C MET A 1 -7.88 10.06 20.30
N LYS A 2 -7.14 9.35 19.43
CA LYS A 2 -7.40 9.35 17.99
C LYS A 2 -8.60 8.42 17.74
N ASN A 3 -9.64 8.95 17.11
CA ASN A 3 -10.96 8.34 16.95
C ASN A 3 -10.89 6.96 16.30
N ALA A 4 -11.45 5.96 16.98
CA ALA A 4 -11.61 4.58 16.53
C ALA A 4 -12.76 4.40 15.51
N LEU A 5 -12.98 5.37 14.63
CA LEU A 5 -14.15 5.42 13.75
C LEU A 5 -13.78 5.65 12.28
N LEU A 6 -12.90 4.82 11.73
CA LEU A 6 -12.87 4.56 10.28
C LEU A 6 -12.16 3.25 9.91
N LEU A 7 -12.35 2.21 10.72
CA LEU A 7 -11.74 0.89 10.51
C LEU A 7 -12.47 0.02 9.44
N HIS A 8 -13.35 0.61 8.63
CA HIS A 8 -14.21 -0.12 7.69
C HIS A 8 -13.88 0.08 6.20
N LEU A 9 -12.94 0.95 5.84
CA LEU A 9 -12.63 1.18 4.43
C LEU A 9 -11.55 0.22 3.86
N ILE A 10 -10.65 -0.30 4.71
CA ILE A 10 -9.63 -1.27 4.28
C ILE A 10 -10.27 -2.66 3.97
N LEU A 11 -11.48 -2.94 4.49
CA LEU A 11 -12.17 -4.20 4.24
C LEU A 11 -13.03 -4.22 2.95
N PHE A 12 -13.20 -3.11 2.23
CA PHE A 12 -14.14 -3.08 1.09
C PHE A 12 -13.52 -3.50 -0.25
N CYS A 13 -12.23 -3.80 -0.32
CA CYS A 13 -11.59 -4.24 -1.57
C CYS A 13 -11.68 -5.75 -1.84
N SER A 14 -12.20 -6.56 -0.91
CA SER A 14 -12.35 -8.02 -1.12
C SER A 14 -13.67 -8.42 -1.80
N GLN A 15 -14.59 -7.49 -2.10
CA GLN A 15 -15.91 -7.84 -2.65
C GLN A 15 -16.21 -7.31 -4.06
N VAL A 16 -15.37 -6.47 -4.68
CA VAL A 16 -15.68 -5.88 -6.00
C VAL A 16 -15.09 -6.65 -7.20
N CYS A 17 -14.24 -7.66 -6.99
CA CYS A 17 -13.77 -8.54 -8.08
C CYS A 17 -14.57 -9.85 -8.24
N LEU A 18 -15.79 -9.96 -7.70
CA LEU A 18 -16.64 -11.13 -7.95
C LEU A 18 -17.36 -11.03 -9.30
N GLY A 19 -16.59 -11.29 -10.35
CA GLY A 19 -17.06 -11.54 -11.72
C GLY A 19 -16.48 -12.85 -12.27
N GLN A 20 -16.95 -13.98 -11.71
CA GLN A 20 -16.93 -15.35 -12.24
C GLN A 20 -15.69 -15.85 -13.02
N SER A 21 -14.85 -16.67 -12.37
CA SER A 21 -14.91 -18.14 -12.46
C SER A 21 -13.60 -18.80 -12.01
N ALA A 22 -13.62 -19.48 -10.87
CA ALA A 22 -12.86 -20.71 -10.64
C ALA A 22 -13.37 -21.38 -9.36
N SER A 23 -13.49 -22.70 -9.46
CA SER A 23 -14.02 -23.65 -8.48
C SER A 23 -13.56 -23.42 -7.04
N SER A 24 -14.49 -23.69 -6.11
CA SER A 24 -14.28 -23.79 -4.67
C SER A 24 -13.00 -24.53 -4.30
N THR A 25 -12.15 -23.92 -3.48
CA THR A 25 -11.33 -24.65 -2.51
C THR A 25 -11.46 -23.97 -1.15
N ASN A 26 -11.42 -24.81 -0.13
CA ASN A 26 -11.91 -24.59 1.22
C ASN A 26 -11.28 -23.41 1.96
N ASN A 27 -12.08 -22.84 2.86
CA ASN A 27 -11.67 -22.09 4.05
C ASN A 27 -10.63 -22.88 4.87
N THR A 28 -9.37 -22.71 4.50
CA THR A 28 -8.21 -22.97 5.35
C THR A 28 -7.21 -21.91 4.99
N THR A 29 -7.10 -20.87 5.82
CA THR A 29 -5.94 -19.97 5.80
C THR A 29 -4.70 -20.86 5.88
N PRO A 30 -3.84 -20.92 4.85
CA PRO A 30 -2.69 -21.79 4.91
C PRO A 30 -1.79 -21.36 6.06
N ALA A 31 -1.30 -22.33 6.81
CA ALA A 31 -0.12 -22.16 7.65
C ALA A 31 1.04 -21.73 6.74
N GLY A 32 1.29 -20.42 6.68
CA GLY A 32 2.40 -19.85 5.95
C GLY A 32 2.36 -19.99 4.42
N ILE A 33 3.06 -19.10 3.71
CA ILE A 33 3.39 -19.32 2.30
C ILE A 33 4.54 -20.32 2.23
N THR A 34 4.44 -21.30 1.35
CA THR A 34 5.54 -22.24 1.06
C THR A 34 6.21 -21.90 -0.26
N ARG A 35 7.47 -22.32 -0.43
CA ARG A 35 8.22 -22.14 -1.68
C ARG A 35 7.49 -22.75 -2.88
N ALA A 36 6.92 -23.94 -2.69
CA ALA A 36 6.17 -24.64 -3.73
C ALA A 36 4.91 -23.89 -4.18
N MET A 37 4.28 -23.11 -3.30
CA MET A 37 3.15 -22.24 -3.68
C MET A 37 3.65 -21.10 -4.57
N LEU A 38 4.74 -20.43 -4.21
CA LEU A 38 5.34 -19.35 -5.00
C LEU A 38 5.92 -19.82 -6.34
N ASP A 39 6.42 -21.06 -6.43
CA ASP A 39 6.94 -21.62 -7.68
C ASP A 39 5.83 -21.97 -8.68
N LYS A 40 4.60 -22.24 -8.20
CA LYS A 40 3.46 -22.60 -9.03
C LYS A 40 2.50 -21.44 -9.30
N ALA A 41 2.55 -20.39 -8.49
CA ALA A 41 1.67 -19.24 -8.63
C ALA A 41 1.94 -18.52 -9.96
N PRO A 42 0.90 -18.24 -10.77
CA PRO A 42 1.05 -17.38 -11.94
C PRO A 42 1.37 -15.95 -11.50
N ASP A 43 2.01 -15.18 -12.38
CA ASP A 43 2.42 -13.80 -12.11
C ASP A 43 1.23 -12.91 -11.71
N THR A 44 0.05 -13.20 -12.26
CA THR A 44 -1.22 -12.50 -11.94
C THR A 44 -1.78 -12.80 -10.55
N GLU A 45 -1.31 -13.84 -9.86
CA GLU A 45 -1.81 -14.24 -8.54
C GLU A 45 -0.74 -14.20 -7.44
N ILE A 46 0.54 -14.22 -7.80
CA ILE A 46 1.63 -14.34 -6.82
C ILE A 46 1.65 -13.17 -5.83
N GLU A 47 1.36 -11.96 -6.30
CA GLU A 47 1.24 -10.79 -5.44
C GLU A 47 0.09 -10.93 -4.46
N ARG A 48 -1.12 -11.27 -4.96
CA ARG A 48 -2.30 -11.48 -4.12
C ARG A 48 -2.03 -12.53 -3.05
N LEU A 49 -1.40 -13.65 -3.42
CA LEU A 49 -1.04 -14.70 -2.48
C LEU A 49 -0.13 -14.19 -1.36
N VAL A 50 0.90 -13.41 -1.71
CA VAL A 50 1.82 -12.79 -0.75
C VAL A 50 1.10 -11.77 0.14
N MET A 51 0.29 -10.91 -0.46
CA MET A 51 -0.48 -9.89 0.27
C MET A 51 -1.49 -10.50 1.23
N ASP A 52 -2.21 -11.56 0.84
CA ASP A 52 -3.15 -12.27 1.70
C ASP A 52 -2.43 -12.81 2.97
N ALA A 53 -1.22 -13.37 2.81
CA ALA A 53 -0.46 -13.89 3.93
C ALA A 53 0.15 -12.82 4.84
N ILE A 54 0.63 -11.71 4.28
CA ILE A 54 1.14 -10.58 5.08
C ILE A 54 -0.02 -9.90 5.82
N SER A 55 -1.13 -9.63 5.13
CA SER A 55 -2.31 -9.00 5.70
C SER A 55 -2.95 -9.85 6.79
N GLY A 56 -2.94 -11.18 6.64
CA GLY A 56 -3.36 -12.11 7.71
C GLY A 56 -2.50 -12.02 8.98
N GLN A 57 -1.30 -11.45 8.92
CA GLN A 57 -0.47 -11.16 10.10
C GLN A 57 -0.71 -9.75 10.63
N VAL A 58 -0.71 -8.75 9.75
CA VAL A 58 -0.87 -7.33 10.10
C VAL A 58 -2.28 -7.04 10.66
N ASN A 59 -3.32 -7.55 10.02
CA ASN A 59 -4.72 -7.25 10.38
C ASN A 59 -5.18 -7.90 11.70
N LYS A 60 -4.35 -8.76 12.31
CA LYS A 60 -4.64 -9.31 13.64
C LYS A 60 -4.60 -8.23 14.73
N ASP A 61 -3.83 -7.17 14.51
CA ASP A 61 -3.65 -6.11 15.49
C ASP A 61 -3.24 -4.79 14.81
N LEU A 62 -4.22 -4.12 14.21
CA LEU A 62 -4.00 -2.84 13.53
C LEU A 62 -3.45 -1.75 14.46
N ALA A 63 -3.73 -1.83 15.76
CA ALA A 63 -3.15 -0.89 16.73
C ALA A 63 -1.63 -1.02 16.87
N ARG A 64 -1.07 -2.17 16.47
CA ARG A 64 0.36 -2.47 16.47
C ARG A 64 0.90 -2.78 15.06
N GLU A 65 0.22 -2.30 14.03
CA GLU A 65 0.59 -2.53 12.62
C GLU A 65 2.08 -2.27 12.35
N ILE A 66 2.60 -1.12 12.79
CA ILE A 66 4.03 -0.79 12.66
C ILE A 66 4.93 -1.80 13.37
N ASP A 67 4.55 -2.25 14.56
CA ASP A 67 5.35 -3.22 15.30
C ASP A 67 5.34 -4.59 14.62
N VAL A 68 4.20 -4.99 14.05
CA VAL A 68 4.10 -6.22 13.24
C VAL A 68 4.97 -6.09 11.98
N LEU A 69 4.86 -4.99 11.22
CA LEU A 69 5.66 -4.75 10.02
C LEU A 69 7.16 -4.86 10.29
N LYS A 70 7.64 -4.33 11.43
CA LYS A 70 9.05 -4.43 11.83
C LYS A 70 9.54 -5.87 12.06
N THR A 71 8.64 -6.82 12.30
CA THR A 71 9.01 -8.25 12.43
C THR A 71 9.12 -8.99 11.11
N LEU A 72 8.59 -8.41 10.02
CA LEU A 72 8.60 -9.01 8.70
C LEU A 72 9.96 -8.87 8.01
N SER A 73 10.22 -9.67 6.98
CA SER A 73 11.39 -9.49 6.11
C SER A 73 11.33 -8.16 5.36
N LYS A 74 12.47 -7.72 4.78
CA LYS A 74 12.51 -6.47 4.01
C LYS A 74 11.64 -6.54 2.75
N GLY A 75 11.62 -7.67 2.05
CA GLY A 75 10.72 -7.93 0.95
C GLY A 75 9.24 -7.89 1.35
N GLN A 76 8.87 -8.48 2.48
CA GLN A 76 7.50 -8.43 2.99
C GLN A 76 7.08 -7.00 3.36
N GLN A 77 7.95 -6.26 4.07
CA GLN A 77 7.71 -4.84 4.37
C GLN A 77 7.49 -4.05 3.08
N ALA A 78 8.40 -4.20 2.11
CA ALA A 78 8.36 -3.48 0.84
C ALA A 78 7.09 -3.76 0.02
N VAL A 79 6.71 -5.03 -0.11
CA VAL A 79 5.48 -5.44 -0.83
C VAL A 79 4.24 -4.87 -0.15
N TYR A 80 4.13 -5.01 1.18
CA TYR A 80 2.97 -4.52 1.91
C TYR A 80 2.83 -3.00 1.83
N ILE A 81 3.90 -2.27 2.14
CA ILE A 81 3.83 -0.81 2.25
C ILE A 81 3.57 -0.14 0.90
N THR A 82 4.15 -0.67 -0.18
CA THR A 82 3.94 -0.12 -1.52
C THR A 82 2.59 -0.52 -2.11
N TRP A 83 2.01 -1.65 -1.66
CA TRP A 83 0.62 -1.98 -1.94
C TRP A 83 -0.35 -1.02 -1.23
N VAL A 84 -0.10 -0.70 0.04
CA VAL A 84 -0.91 0.31 0.78
C VAL A 84 -0.78 1.67 0.12
N LEU A 85 0.43 2.10 -0.23
CA LEU A 85 0.67 3.35 -0.95
C LEU A 85 -0.17 3.44 -2.22
N GLU A 86 -0.05 2.45 -3.12
CA GLU A 86 -0.78 2.44 -4.39
C GLU A 86 -2.29 2.44 -4.18
N ASN A 87 -2.79 1.68 -3.19
CA ASN A 87 -4.22 1.62 -2.92
C ASN A 87 -4.76 2.93 -2.34
N GLU A 88 -4.03 3.60 -1.44
CA GLU A 88 -4.48 4.90 -0.91
C GLU A 88 -4.42 5.98 -2.00
N VAL A 89 -3.35 6.05 -2.79
CA VAL A 89 -3.20 7.02 -3.88
C VAL A 89 -4.24 6.78 -4.97
N GLY A 90 -4.47 5.53 -5.38
CA GLY A 90 -5.48 5.18 -6.38
C GLY A 90 -6.92 5.44 -5.94
N ASN A 91 -7.18 5.54 -4.63
CA ASN A 91 -8.52 5.81 -4.09
C ASN A 91 -8.77 7.30 -3.80
N GLY A 92 -7.76 8.02 -3.31
CA GLY A 92 -7.93 9.41 -2.87
C GLY A 92 -6.65 10.24 -2.84
N GLY A 93 -5.63 9.84 -3.60
CA GLY A 93 -4.37 10.55 -3.72
C GLY A 93 -3.44 10.41 -2.52
N PHE A 94 -2.27 11.05 -2.61
CA PHE A 94 -1.28 11.11 -1.55
C PHE A 94 -1.83 11.74 -0.28
N PHE A 95 -2.76 12.69 -0.39
CA PHE A 95 -3.44 13.25 0.78
C PHE A 95 -4.09 12.15 1.62
N GLN A 96 -4.81 11.23 0.96
CA GLN A 96 -5.43 10.09 1.62
C GLN A 96 -4.36 9.18 2.24
N PHE A 97 -3.28 8.87 1.51
CA PHE A 97 -2.17 8.06 2.03
C PHE A 97 -1.60 8.63 3.33
N PHE A 98 -1.17 9.90 3.34
CA PHE A 98 -0.56 10.50 4.53
C PHE A 98 -1.55 10.67 5.69
N ARG A 99 -2.85 10.85 5.40
CA ARG A 99 -3.88 11.02 6.44
C ARG A 99 -4.33 9.71 7.06
N ASN A 100 -4.44 8.65 6.28
CA ASN A 100 -5.02 7.38 6.71
C ASN A 100 -3.98 6.44 7.31
N THR A 101 -2.70 6.65 7.00
CA THR A 101 -1.63 5.79 7.48
C THR A 101 -0.88 6.40 8.68
N PRO A 102 -0.23 5.58 9.51
CA PRO A 102 0.70 6.07 10.52
C PRO A 102 1.84 6.90 9.89
N ASP A 103 2.29 7.96 10.57
CA ASP A 103 3.35 8.86 10.06
C ASP A 103 4.63 8.14 9.60
N GLN A 104 4.92 6.96 10.15
CA GLN A 104 6.08 6.15 9.75
C GLN A 104 5.94 5.49 8.37
N PHE A 105 4.72 5.40 7.81
CA PHE A 105 4.46 4.76 6.53
C PHE A 105 5.14 5.46 5.37
N ALA A 106 5.27 6.80 5.41
CA ALA A 106 5.98 7.55 4.37
C ALA A 106 7.44 7.08 4.23
N ALA A 107 8.17 7.00 5.35
CA ALA A 107 9.54 6.51 5.36
C ALA A 107 9.63 5.03 4.94
N LEU A 108 8.70 4.20 5.40
CA LEU A 108 8.65 2.78 4.99
C LEU A 108 8.34 2.63 3.50
N ALA A 109 7.52 3.51 2.92
CA ALA A 109 7.18 3.50 1.50
C ALA A 109 8.42 3.84 0.66
N VAL A 110 9.20 4.85 1.06
CA VAL A 110 10.48 5.17 0.40
C VAL A 110 11.43 3.97 0.45
N ASP A 111 11.61 3.36 1.62
CA ASP A 111 12.43 2.16 1.77
C ASP A 111 11.90 0.99 0.91
N GLY A 112 10.58 0.84 0.82
CA GLY A 112 9.91 -0.16 0.01
C GLY A 112 10.15 0.03 -1.48
N ILE A 113 9.95 1.24 -2.00
CA ILE A 113 10.23 1.62 -3.39
C ILE A 113 11.67 1.29 -3.76
N ARG A 114 12.63 1.66 -2.90
CA ARG A 114 14.05 1.37 -3.11
C ARG A 114 14.36 -0.12 -3.06
N THR A 115 13.76 -0.86 -2.11
CA THR A 115 13.91 -2.31 -1.98
C THR A 115 13.45 -3.02 -3.25
N LEU A 116 12.31 -2.61 -3.82
CA LEU A 116 11.77 -3.18 -5.05
C LEU A 116 12.55 -2.75 -6.31
N GLY A 117 13.42 -1.75 -6.21
CA GLY A 117 14.06 -1.12 -7.36
C GLY A 117 13.10 -0.29 -8.21
N ALA A 118 11.96 0.13 -7.64
CA ALA A 118 10.93 0.94 -8.29
C ALA A 118 11.31 2.42 -8.37
N THR A 119 12.56 2.69 -8.79
CA THR A 119 13.18 4.03 -8.80
C THR A 119 12.37 5.14 -9.47
N PRO A 120 11.51 4.91 -10.50
CA PRO A 120 10.66 5.97 -11.04
C PRO A 120 9.69 6.61 -10.02
N PHE A 121 9.38 5.91 -8.92
CA PHE A 121 8.47 6.41 -7.88
C PHE A 121 9.19 7.12 -6.72
N ASP A 122 10.54 7.06 -6.64
CA ASP A 122 11.30 7.63 -5.50
C ASP A 122 11.14 9.15 -5.46
N ASP A 123 11.38 9.83 -6.59
CA ASP A 123 11.25 11.28 -6.71
C ASP A 123 9.81 11.77 -6.50
N ILE A 124 8.82 10.97 -6.91
CA ILE A 124 7.39 11.29 -6.75
C ILE A 124 7.01 11.27 -5.26
N LEU A 125 7.38 10.20 -4.57
CA LEU A 125 7.06 10.03 -3.15
C LEU A 125 7.80 11.06 -2.28
N GLN A 126 9.03 11.42 -2.64
CA GLN A 126 9.79 12.47 -1.97
C GLN A 126 9.09 13.83 -2.10
N GLN A 127 8.71 14.22 -3.32
CA GLN A 127 7.97 15.47 -3.57
C GLN A 127 6.61 15.49 -2.86
N ALA A 128 5.85 14.39 -2.91
CA ALA A 128 4.57 14.28 -2.22
C ALA A 128 4.73 14.48 -0.69
N SER A 129 5.82 13.95 -0.12
CA SER A 129 6.12 14.11 1.31
C SER A 129 6.48 15.55 1.68
N GLU A 130 7.19 16.26 0.80
CA GLU A 130 7.54 17.68 0.98
C GLU A 130 6.30 18.57 0.91
N ILE A 131 5.45 18.38 -0.11
CA ILE A 131 4.17 19.09 -0.25
C ILE A 131 3.31 18.87 0.99
N TYR A 132 3.17 17.62 1.45
CA TYR A 132 2.37 17.33 2.65
C TYR A 132 2.91 18.04 3.90
N ALA A 133 4.23 18.05 4.08
CA ALA A 133 4.86 18.69 5.22
C ALA A 133 4.64 20.21 5.22
N GLU A 134 4.66 20.85 4.05
CA GLU A 134 4.33 22.26 3.88
C GLU A 134 2.86 22.54 4.25
N MET A 135 1.92 21.74 3.74
CA MET A 135 0.50 21.84 4.07
C MET A 135 0.23 21.67 5.58
N VAL A 136 0.97 20.78 6.27
CA VAL A 136 0.92 20.64 7.74
C VAL A 136 1.40 21.92 8.42
N ALA A 137 2.55 22.46 7.99
CA ALA A 137 3.17 23.63 8.58
C ALA A 137 2.30 24.89 8.45
N GLU A 138 1.62 25.04 7.32
CA GLU A 138 0.69 26.12 7.02
C GLU A 138 -0.70 25.95 7.66
N GLN A 139 -0.90 24.85 8.41
CA GLN A 139 -2.16 24.47 9.07
C GLN A 139 -3.34 24.23 8.12
N GLU A 140 -3.08 24.06 6.81
CA GLU A 140 -4.11 23.83 5.79
C GLU A 140 -4.89 22.53 6.03
N ILE A 141 -4.32 21.58 6.77
CA ILE A 141 -4.93 20.26 7.02
C ILE A 141 -5.40 20.07 8.47
N ILE A 142 -5.29 21.10 9.30
CA ILE A 142 -5.70 21.09 10.71
C ILE A 142 -7.17 21.52 10.87
N ASN A 143 -7.71 22.27 9.89
CA ASN A 143 -9.10 22.73 9.90
C ASN A 143 -10.04 21.72 9.19
N PRO A 144 -11.09 21.20 9.85
CA PRO A 144 -12.09 20.33 9.23
C PRO A 144 -12.75 20.89 7.97
N ALA A 145 -12.89 22.22 7.87
CA ALA A 145 -13.42 22.88 6.67
C ALA A 145 -12.44 22.83 5.50
N ALA A 146 -11.14 22.96 5.76
CA ALA A 146 -10.09 22.81 4.75
C ALA A 146 -9.96 21.34 4.29
N LEU A 147 -10.16 20.39 5.22
CA LEU A 147 -10.27 18.96 4.89
C LEU A 147 -11.42 18.65 3.91
N GLN A 148 -12.56 19.32 4.07
CA GLN A 148 -13.72 19.13 3.19
C GLN A 148 -13.48 19.70 1.77
N LEU A 149 -12.55 20.65 1.64
CA LEU A 149 -12.15 21.25 0.36
C LEU A 149 -11.08 20.42 -0.35
N LEU A 150 -10.16 19.77 0.37
CA LEU A 150 -9.13 18.90 -0.21
C LEU A 150 -9.68 17.55 -0.69
N GLY A 151 -10.75 17.03 -0.06
CA GLY A 151 -11.40 15.78 -0.51
C GLY A 151 -12.34 15.92 -1.72
N LYS A 152 -12.47 17.11 -2.29
CA LYS A 152 -13.24 17.37 -3.52
C LYS A 152 -12.29 17.95 -4.55
N ALA A 153 -12.62 17.80 -5.84
CA ALA A 153 -11.92 18.42 -6.97
C ALA A 153 -11.80 19.94 -6.82
N ASN A 154 -10.87 20.36 -5.99
CA ASN A 154 -10.47 21.74 -5.77
C ASN A 154 -9.32 21.96 -6.75
N ASN A 155 -9.50 22.90 -7.66
CA ASN A 155 -8.47 23.24 -8.65
C ASN A 155 -7.15 23.72 -8.01
N ASN A 156 -7.18 24.04 -6.70
CA ASN A 156 -6.03 24.47 -5.91
C ASN A 156 -5.51 23.38 -4.94
N ASP A 157 -5.83 22.10 -5.14
CA ASP A 157 -5.18 21.03 -4.36
C ASP A 157 -3.68 20.99 -4.68
N PRO A 158 -2.78 21.28 -3.72
CA PRO A 158 -1.34 21.26 -3.93
C PRO A 158 -0.80 19.88 -4.34
N MET A 159 -1.55 18.79 -4.05
CA MET A 159 -1.13 17.42 -4.34
C MET A 159 -1.59 16.90 -5.70
N ARG A 160 -2.46 17.64 -6.41
CA ARG A 160 -3.09 17.12 -7.63
C ARG A 160 -2.08 16.76 -8.72
N GLU A 161 -1.07 17.60 -8.94
CA GLU A 161 -0.04 17.33 -9.96
C GLU A 161 0.77 16.08 -9.60
N ILE A 162 1.17 15.91 -8.34
CA ILE A 162 1.95 14.75 -7.91
C ILE A 162 1.13 13.45 -7.90
N ASP A 163 -0.18 13.55 -7.66
CA ASP A 163 -1.13 12.43 -7.82
C ASP A 163 -1.26 12.02 -9.30
N GLU A 164 -1.39 12.99 -10.20
CA GLU A 164 -1.43 12.77 -11.66
C GLU A 164 -0.12 12.11 -12.14
N ASP A 165 1.04 12.59 -11.67
CA ASP A 165 2.36 12.00 -11.97
C ASP A 165 2.50 10.56 -11.47
N PHE A 166 2.03 10.27 -10.25
CA PHE A 166 2.03 8.89 -9.74
C PHE A 166 1.18 7.98 -10.60
N ASN A 167 -0.05 8.40 -10.94
CA ASN A 167 -0.97 7.60 -11.74
C ASN A 167 -0.42 7.35 -13.15
N ALA A 168 0.10 8.38 -13.81
CA ALA A 168 0.74 8.25 -15.13
C ALA A 168 1.95 7.32 -15.08
N THR A 169 2.80 7.46 -14.05
CA THR A 169 3.95 6.58 -13.84
C THR A 169 3.51 5.15 -13.58
N ASN A 170 2.42 4.93 -12.84
CA ASN A 170 1.91 3.60 -12.55
C ASN A 170 1.23 2.93 -13.76
N GLU A 171 0.63 3.72 -14.65
CA GLU A 171 0.11 3.24 -15.93
C GLU A 171 1.25 2.78 -16.86
N GLU A 172 2.38 3.50 -16.89
CA GLU A 172 3.55 3.15 -17.72
C GLU A 172 4.41 2.05 -17.08
N LYS A 173 4.60 2.11 -15.77
CA LYS A 173 5.57 1.32 -14.99
C LYS A 173 4.92 0.80 -13.71
N SER A 174 3.96 -0.11 -13.88
CA SER A 174 3.15 -0.67 -12.79
C SER A 174 3.95 -1.05 -11.55
N LEU A 175 3.60 -0.46 -10.41
CA LEU A 175 4.21 -0.75 -9.12
C LEU A 175 3.93 -2.20 -8.69
N SER A 176 2.78 -2.75 -9.08
CA SER A 176 2.46 -4.18 -8.96
C SER A 176 3.48 -5.06 -9.70
N GLU A 177 3.89 -4.71 -10.92
CA GLU A 177 4.89 -5.48 -11.66
C GLU A 177 6.26 -5.50 -10.96
N TYR A 178 6.66 -4.39 -10.32
CA TYR A 178 7.87 -4.35 -9.48
C TYR A 178 7.75 -5.30 -8.29
N ARG A 179 6.61 -5.31 -7.58
CA ARG A 179 6.35 -6.23 -6.48
C ARG A 179 6.42 -7.69 -6.94
N VAL A 180 5.73 -8.04 -8.04
CA VAL A 180 5.75 -9.39 -8.63
C VAL A 180 7.18 -9.83 -8.99
N LYS A 181 7.93 -8.97 -9.68
CA LYS A 181 9.33 -9.24 -10.05
C LYS A 181 10.21 -9.48 -8.84
N TYR A 182 10.06 -8.66 -7.79
CA TYR A 182 10.81 -8.80 -6.55
C TYR A 182 10.48 -10.11 -5.83
N ILE A 183 9.19 -10.43 -5.66
CA ILE A 183 8.73 -11.68 -5.03
C ILE A 183 9.33 -12.89 -5.74
N LYS A 184 9.32 -12.91 -7.08
CA LYS A 184 9.84 -14.03 -7.87
C LYS A 184 11.34 -14.25 -7.71
N SER A 185 12.10 -13.18 -7.52
CA SER A 185 13.56 -13.22 -7.37
C SER A 185 14.03 -13.41 -5.93
N HIS A 186 13.18 -13.14 -4.93
CA HIS A 186 13.52 -13.17 -3.50
C HIS A 186 12.56 -14.04 -2.68
N LYS A 187 12.11 -15.17 -3.25
CA LYS A 187 11.08 -16.05 -2.65
C LYS A 187 11.34 -16.43 -1.19
N ASP A 188 12.61 -16.57 -0.80
CA ASP A 188 12.99 -16.97 0.56
C ASP A 188 12.63 -15.91 1.63
N GLU A 189 12.38 -14.67 1.23
CA GLU A 189 11.88 -13.60 2.11
C GLU A 189 10.38 -13.70 2.39
N PHE A 190 9.65 -14.53 1.65
CA PHE A 190 8.19 -14.62 1.70
C PHE A 190 7.68 -15.96 2.21
N VAL A 191 8.55 -16.97 2.28
CA VAL A 191 8.18 -18.29 2.81
C VAL A 191 8.20 -18.28 4.33
N SER A 192 7.26 -19.00 4.95
CA SER A 192 7.30 -19.22 6.39
C SER A 192 8.45 -20.15 6.75
N LYS A 193 9.15 -19.81 7.84
CA LYS A 193 10.20 -20.64 8.42
C LYS A 193 9.62 -21.78 9.24
#